data_AF-A0A6J3JM29-F1
#
_entry.id   AF-A0A6J3JM29-F1
#
_cell.length_a   1.000
_cell.length_b   1.000
_cell.length_c   1.000
_cell.angle_alpha   90.00
_cell.angle_beta   90.00
_cell.angle_gamma   90.00
#
_symmetry.space_group_name_H-M   'P 1'
#
loop_
_entity.id
_entity.type
_entity.pdbx_description
1 polymer ?
#
loop_
_entity_poly.entity_id
_entity_poly.type
_entity_poly.pdbx_seq_one_letter_code
_entity_poly.pdbx_strand_id
1 'polypeptide(L)'
;MEHKAHVPISEECKVAINRVAAYELLASDVYLSMACYYTEDTGIPPFAKFFSEQAEMKREHAKRFLRYLRKRESMICLPVIKRPDIDNWGSGLQALKCAVQLENILTDVLQDLKTTASKDEETELVNIVMEFLHKQGVSIAFLEHQQKIVEEFLQQKGPSEKSAKTTGEET
;
A
#
# COMPACT_ATOMS: atom_id res chain seq x y z
N MET A 1 -10.26 28.04 30.08
CA MET A 1 -9.61 26.79 29.65
C MET A 1 -8.23 27.17 29.15
N GLU A 2 -7.18 26.76 29.84
CA GLU A 2 -5.81 27.07 29.43
C GLU A 2 -5.50 26.34 28.12
N HIS A 3 -5.32 27.07 27.02
CA HIS A 3 -4.65 26.54 25.84
C HIS A 3 -3.19 26.33 26.20
N LYS A 4 -2.86 25.10 26.60
CA LYS A 4 -1.48 24.66 26.72
C LYS A 4 -0.85 24.84 25.34
N ALA A 5 0.03 25.82 25.19
CA ALA A 5 0.69 26.12 23.92
C ALA A 5 1.34 24.83 23.40
N HIS A 6 0.76 24.25 22.35
CA HIS A 6 1.35 23.07 21.73
C HIS A 6 2.64 23.53 21.07
N VAL A 7 3.77 22.91 21.41
CA VAL A 7 5.04 23.21 20.72
C VAL A 7 4.79 23.07 19.21
N PRO A 8 5.08 24.12 18.40
CA PRO A 8 4.92 24.04 16.96
C PRO A 8 5.77 22.91 16.40
N ILE A 9 5.19 22.09 15.54
CA ILE A 9 5.94 21.06 14.81
C ILE A 9 6.86 21.73 13.78
N SER A 10 8.05 21.17 13.55
CA SER A 10 9.00 21.68 12.56
C SER A 10 8.43 21.68 11.15
N GLU A 11 8.98 22.51 10.27
CA GLU A 11 8.54 22.56 8.88
C GLU A 11 8.90 21.27 8.14
N GLU A 12 10.06 20.70 8.45
CA GLU A 12 10.54 19.43 7.92
C GLU A 12 9.56 18.30 8.27
N CYS A 13 9.09 18.23 9.52
CA CYS A 13 8.07 17.26 9.92
C CYS A 13 6.73 17.52 9.22
N LYS A 14 6.28 18.78 9.07
CA LYS A 14 5.04 19.07 8.33
C LYS A 14 5.11 18.59 6.88
N VAL A 15 6.22 18.87 6.20
CA VAL A 15 6.44 18.42 4.81
C VAL A 15 6.44 16.90 4.75
N ALA A 16 7.14 16.23 5.65
CA ALA A 16 7.20 14.77 5.69
C ALA A 16 5.83 14.13 5.99
N ILE A 17 5.03 14.69 6.91
CA ILE A 17 3.67 14.20 7.19
C ILE A 17 2.75 14.38 5.98
N ASN A 18 2.80 15.54 5.32
CA ASN A 18 2.02 15.77 4.09
C ASN A 18 2.42 14.79 2.98
N ARG A 19 3.72 14.48 2.86
CA ARG A 19 4.23 13.47 1.93
C ARG A 19 3.70 12.07 2.24
N VAL A 20 3.73 11.62 3.50
CA VAL A 20 3.13 10.34 3.90
C VAL A 20 1.63 10.31 3.57
N ALA A 21 0.89 11.35 3.93
CA ALA A 21 -0.55 11.43 3.66
C ALA A 21 -0.86 11.36 2.14
N ALA A 22 -0.07 12.02 1.30
CA ALA A 22 -0.22 11.94 -0.14
C ALA A 22 0.11 10.55 -0.71
N TYR A 23 1.15 9.88 -0.19
CA TYR A 23 1.48 8.51 -0.60
C TYR A 23 0.42 7.49 -0.16
N GLU A 24 -0.16 7.65 1.03
CA GLU A 24 -1.29 6.82 1.49
C GLU A 24 -2.52 7.00 0.59
N LEU A 25 -2.80 8.24 0.14
CA LEU A 25 -3.87 8.49 -0.83
C LEU A 25 -3.58 7.90 -2.21
N LEU A 26 -2.33 8.00 -2.69
CA LEU A 26 -1.89 7.34 -3.92
C LEU A 26 -2.06 5.81 -3.80
N ALA A 27 -1.62 5.23 -2.68
CA ALA A 27 -1.75 3.79 -2.45
C ALA A 27 -3.22 3.37 -2.42
N SER A 28 -4.08 4.17 -1.80
CA SER A 28 -5.53 3.98 -1.82
C SER A 28 -6.09 3.93 -3.25
N ASP A 29 -5.72 4.89 -4.10
CA ASP A 29 -6.16 4.94 -5.49
C ASP A 29 -5.62 3.76 -6.33
N VAL A 30 -4.36 3.38 -6.12
CA VAL A 30 -3.75 2.21 -6.79
C VAL A 30 -4.49 0.92 -6.40
N TYR A 31 -4.74 0.70 -5.11
CA TYR A 31 -5.49 -0.48 -4.66
C TYR A 31 -6.94 -0.48 -5.14
N LEU A 32 -7.59 0.69 -5.19
CA LEU A 32 -8.94 0.79 -5.75
C LEU A 32 -8.95 0.41 -7.24
N SER A 33 -7.95 0.87 -8.00
CA SER A 33 -7.77 0.48 -9.39
C SER A 33 -7.57 -1.02 -9.57
N MET A 34 -6.74 -1.65 -8.71
CA MET A 34 -6.57 -3.10 -8.71
C MET A 34 -7.90 -3.81 -8.43
N ALA A 35 -8.66 -3.34 -7.44
CA ALA A 35 -9.95 -3.90 -7.08
C ALA A 35 -10.96 -3.84 -8.24
N CYS A 36 -11.02 -2.71 -8.95
CA CYS A 36 -11.91 -2.54 -10.10
C CYS A 36 -11.51 -3.38 -11.32
N TYR A 37 -10.22 -3.73 -11.45
CA TYR A 37 -9.74 -4.57 -12.55
C TYR A 37 -10.13 -6.04 -12.37
N TYR A 38 -10.12 -6.55 -11.14
CA TYR A 38 -10.58 -7.91 -10.84
C TYR A 38 -12.11 -7.89 -10.64
N THR A 39 -12.88 -8.18 -11.70
CA THR A 39 -14.36 -8.15 -11.64
C THR A 39 -14.99 -9.41 -11.03
N GLU A 40 -14.21 -10.48 -10.88
CA GLU A 40 -14.66 -11.77 -10.33
C GLU A 40 -13.72 -12.22 -9.20
N ASP A 41 -14.29 -12.65 -8.06
CA ASP A 41 -13.55 -13.24 -6.92
C ASP A 41 -13.13 -14.70 -7.20
N THR A 42 -12.66 -15.00 -8.41
CA THR A 42 -12.23 -16.35 -8.81
C THR A 42 -10.76 -16.65 -8.46
N GLY A 43 -10.01 -15.66 -7.98
CA GLY A 43 -8.63 -15.79 -7.51
C GLY A 43 -8.50 -16.17 -6.03
N ILE A 44 -7.30 -16.61 -5.66
CA ILE A 44 -6.90 -16.81 -4.25
C ILE A 44 -5.73 -15.84 -3.96
N PRO A 45 -5.88 -14.88 -3.02
CA PRO A 45 -7.12 -14.51 -2.31
C PRO A 45 -8.17 -13.90 -3.27
N PRO A 46 -9.42 -13.70 -2.83
CA PRO A 46 -10.41 -12.94 -3.59
C PRO A 46 -9.91 -11.50 -3.81
N PHE A 47 -9.25 -11.29 -4.96
CA PHE A 47 -8.42 -10.10 -5.21
C PHE A 47 -9.24 -8.81 -5.21
N ALA A 48 -10.45 -8.84 -5.76
CA ALA A 48 -11.32 -7.67 -5.83
C ALA A 48 -11.62 -7.15 -4.42
N LYS A 49 -12.14 -8.04 -3.57
CA LYS A 49 -12.45 -7.72 -2.18
C LYS A 49 -11.20 -7.31 -1.40
N PHE A 50 -10.13 -8.08 -1.49
CA PHE A 50 -8.89 -7.80 -0.78
C PHE A 50 -8.33 -6.42 -1.11
N PHE A 51 -8.19 -6.08 -2.38
CA PHE A 51 -7.66 -4.77 -2.79
C PHE A 51 -8.62 -3.63 -2.45
N SER A 52 -9.94 -3.85 -2.48
CA SER A 52 -10.91 -2.86 -2.02
C SER A 52 -10.75 -2.55 -0.52
N GLU A 53 -10.51 -3.55 0.32
CA GLU A 53 -10.28 -3.36 1.75
C GLU A 53 -8.95 -2.62 2.01
N GLN A 54 -7.89 -2.94 1.24
CA GLN A 54 -6.63 -2.19 1.31
C GLN A 54 -6.81 -0.73 0.91
N ALA A 55 -7.56 -0.46 -0.15
CA ALA A 55 -7.85 0.90 -0.60
C ALA A 55 -8.48 1.75 0.51
N GLU A 56 -9.47 1.20 1.20
CA GLU A 56 -10.14 1.88 2.31
C GLU A 56 -9.23 2.08 3.52
N MET A 57 -8.42 1.07 3.86
CA MET A 57 -7.46 1.17 4.96
C MET A 57 -6.44 2.30 4.72
N LYS A 58 -5.85 2.37 3.52
CA LYS A 58 -4.89 3.42 3.14
C LYS A 58 -5.52 4.81 3.16
N ARG A 59 -6.80 4.92 2.77
CA ARG A 59 -7.56 6.17 2.88
C ARG A 59 -7.71 6.63 4.34
N GLU A 60 -8.01 5.72 5.26
CA GLU A 60 -8.10 6.02 6.69
C GLU A 60 -6.74 6.36 7.32
N HIS A 61 -5.67 5.73 6.84
CA HIS A 61 -4.29 6.06 7.21
C HIS A 61 -3.94 7.51 6.84
N ALA A 62 -4.20 7.91 5.59
CA ALA A 62 -4.00 9.30 5.16
C ALA A 62 -4.77 10.28 6.05
N LYS A 63 -6.05 10.00 6.34
CA LYS A 63 -6.88 10.83 7.24
C LYS A 63 -6.29 10.91 8.65
N ARG A 64 -5.62 9.88 9.16
CA ARG A 64 -4.98 9.90 10.48
C ARG A 64 -3.82 10.90 10.51
N PHE A 65 -2.96 10.92 9.49
CA PHE A 65 -1.88 11.91 9.37
C PHE A 65 -2.40 13.35 9.17
N LEU A 66 -3.44 13.53 8.34
CA LEU A 66 -4.08 14.83 8.17
C LEU A 66 -4.72 15.36 9.45
N ARG A 67 -5.39 14.48 10.22
CA ARG A 67 -5.92 14.83 11.55
C ARG A 67 -4.81 15.21 12.52
N TYR A 68 -3.64 14.57 12.43
CA TYR A 68 -2.48 14.93 13.24
C TYR A 68 -1.96 16.34 12.91
N LEU A 69 -1.80 16.70 11.63
CA LEU A 69 -1.43 18.06 11.23
C LEU A 69 -2.43 19.10 11.74
N ARG A 70 -3.73 18.81 11.59
CA ARG A 70 -4.80 19.69 12.11
C ARG A 70 -4.75 19.83 13.63
N LYS A 71 -4.47 18.74 14.37
CA LYS A 71 -4.28 18.78 15.84
C LYS A 71 -3.09 19.67 16.23
N ARG A 72 -2.05 19.71 15.39
CA ARG A 72 -0.87 20.57 15.56
C ARG A 72 -1.03 21.95 14.90
N GLU A 73 -2.27 22.34 14.57
CA GLU A 73 -2.62 23.63 13.94
C GLU A 73 -1.77 23.96 12.70
N SER A 74 -1.34 22.91 11.98
CA SER A 74 -0.43 23.01 10.85
C SER A 74 -1.18 22.98 9.52
N MET A 75 -0.64 23.69 8.53
CA MET A 75 -1.22 23.74 7.20
C MET A 75 -1.12 22.38 6.50
N ILE A 76 -2.19 22.00 5.80
CA ILE A 76 -2.24 20.81 4.96
C ILE A 76 -1.90 21.22 3.53
N CYS A 77 -0.79 20.69 3.03
CA CYS A 77 -0.23 20.95 1.70
C CYS A 77 0.15 19.61 1.07
N LEU A 78 -0.86 18.87 0.58
CA LEU A 78 -0.62 17.57 -0.05
C LEU A 78 0.13 17.75 -1.38
N PRO A 79 1.34 17.18 -1.55
CA PRO A 79 2.03 17.21 -2.83
C PRO A 79 1.25 16.40 -3.88
N VAL A 80 1.34 16.83 -5.13
CA VAL A 80 0.86 16.04 -6.26
C VAL A 80 1.85 14.92 -6.52
N ILE A 81 1.41 13.68 -6.37
CA ILE A 81 2.20 12.49 -6.72
C ILE A 81 1.53 11.86 -7.93
N LYS A 82 2.27 11.78 -9.05
CA LYS A 82 1.74 11.17 -10.27
C LYS A 82 1.51 9.68 -10.00
N ARG A 83 0.28 9.23 -10.23
CA ARG A 83 -0.04 7.81 -10.22
C ARG A 83 0.72 7.10 -11.35
N PRO A 84 1.25 5.88 -11.12
CA PRO A 84 1.81 5.07 -12.20
C PRO A 84 0.78 4.85 -13.32
N ASP A 85 1.22 4.98 -14.57
CA ASP A 85 0.38 4.77 -15.76
C ASP A 85 0.14 3.25 -15.97
N ILE A 86 -0.56 2.62 -15.02
CA ILE A 86 -0.90 1.20 -14.99
C ILE A 86 -2.43 1.07 -14.91
N ASP A 87 -3.03 0.70 -16.04
CA ASP A 87 -4.47 0.42 -16.16
C ASP A 87 -4.76 -1.08 -16.34
N ASN A 88 -3.72 -1.88 -16.54
CA ASN A 88 -3.81 -3.34 -16.66
C ASN A 88 -2.92 -3.99 -15.59
N TRP A 89 -3.55 -4.58 -14.58
CA TRP A 89 -2.86 -5.23 -13.45
C TRP A 89 -2.46 -6.68 -13.74
N GLY A 90 -2.86 -7.22 -14.90
CA GLY A 90 -2.47 -8.52 -15.38
C GLY A 90 -2.93 -9.67 -14.49
N SER A 91 -2.06 -10.65 -14.30
CA SER A 91 -2.32 -11.80 -13.42
C SER A 91 -2.29 -11.39 -11.95
N GLY A 92 -2.98 -12.16 -11.08
CA GLY A 92 -2.94 -11.92 -9.63
C GLY A 92 -1.53 -11.88 -9.06
N LEU A 93 -0.59 -12.66 -9.62
CA LEU A 93 0.83 -12.60 -9.24
C LEU A 93 1.48 -11.26 -9.57
N GLN A 94 1.19 -10.68 -10.74
CA GLN A 94 1.69 -9.36 -11.11
C GLN A 94 1.12 -8.28 -10.20
N ALA A 95 -0.19 -8.31 -9.93
CA ALA A 95 -0.82 -7.36 -9.00
C ALA A 95 -0.24 -7.47 -7.58
N LEU A 96 -0.02 -8.68 -7.06
CA LEU A 96 0.61 -8.87 -5.75
C LEU A 96 2.06 -8.34 -5.71
N LYS A 97 2.84 -8.52 -6.79
CA LYS A 97 4.19 -7.96 -6.90
C LYS A 97 4.17 -6.43 -6.89
N CYS A 98 3.23 -5.82 -7.62
CA CYS A 98 3.01 -4.38 -7.58
C CYS A 98 2.60 -3.90 -6.17
N ALA A 99 1.73 -4.64 -5.49
CA ALA A 99 1.31 -4.32 -4.12
C ALA A 99 2.51 -4.32 -3.14
N VAL A 100 3.37 -5.34 -3.19
CA VAL A 100 4.58 -5.36 -2.33
C VAL A 100 5.51 -4.18 -2.63
N GLN A 101 5.72 -3.84 -3.91
CA GLN A 101 6.53 -2.68 -4.27
C GLN A 101 5.92 -1.37 -3.73
N LEU A 102 4.61 -1.19 -3.85
CA LEU A 102 3.88 -0.05 -3.31
C LEU A 102 4.05 0.06 -1.78
N GLU A 103 3.91 -1.06 -1.06
CA GLU A 103 4.08 -1.11 0.40
C GLU A 103 5.53 -0.84 0.85
N ASN A 104 6.52 -1.29 0.07
CA ASN A 104 7.93 -0.99 0.33
C ASN A 104 8.21 0.51 0.17
N ILE A 105 7.72 1.14 -0.90
CA ILE A 105 7.86 2.59 -1.10
C ILE A 105 7.20 3.36 0.05
N LEU A 106 5.99 2.97 0.47
CA LEU A 106 5.32 3.59 1.60
C LEU A 106 6.11 3.41 2.92
N THR A 107 6.75 2.26 3.10
CA THR A 107 7.62 1.99 4.24
C THR A 107 8.83 2.92 4.25
N ASP A 108 9.47 3.16 3.10
CA ASP A 108 10.59 4.11 3.00
C ASP A 108 10.14 5.53 3.35
N VAL A 109 8.99 5.97 2.84
CA VAL A 109 8.43 7.31 3.16
C VAL A 109 8.10 7.44 4.66
N LEU A 110 7.64 6.36 5.30
CA LEU A 110 7.44 6.34 6.76
C LEU A 110 8.76 6.35 7.55
N GLN A 111 9.81 5.68 7.06
CA GLN A 111 11.14 5.72 7.70
C GLN A 111 11.77 7.12 7.59
N ASP A 112 11.59 7.81 6.47
CA ASP A 112 11.99 9.21 6.30
C ASP A 112 11.29 10.11 7.34
N LEU A 113 9.98 9.94 7.51
CA LEU A 113 9.22 10.67 8.52
C LEU A 113 9.70 10.36 9.95
N LYS A 114 9.92 9.08 10.28
CA LYS A 114 10.44 8.67 11.59
C LYS A 114 11.80 9.31 11.86
N THR A 115 12.71 9.28 10.88
CA THR A 115 14.04 9.90 10.98
C THR A 115 13.92 11.40 11.26
N THR A 116 13.03 12.08 10.54
CA THR A 116 12.80 13.52 10.68
C THR A 116 12.23 13.84 12.07
N ALA A 117 11.17 13.13 12.48
CA ALA A 117 10.54 13.29 13.79
C ALA A 117 11.51 12.98 14.95
N SER A 118 12.41 12.02 14.78
CA SER A 118 13.40 11.68 15.81
C SER A 118 14.46 12.76 15.97
N LYS A 119 14.88 13.41 14.87
CA LYS A 119 15.83 14.54 14.91
C LYS A 119 15.24 15.76 15.62
N ASP A 120 13.93 15.96 15.46
CA ASP A 120 13.21 17.10 16.06
C ASP A 120 12.63 16.77 17.45
N GLU A 121 12.98 15.61 18.01
CA GLU A 121 12.50 15.13 19.32
C GLU A 121 10.97 15.03 19.44
N GLU A 122 10.28 14.86 18.30
CA GLU A 122 8.82 14.76 18.18
C GLU A 122 8.30 13.38 18.62
N THR A 123 8.37 13.12 19.93
CA THR A 123 8.12 11.80 20.54
C THR A 123 6.74 11.22 20.20
N GLU A 124 5.68 12.04 20.20
CA GLU A 124 4.33 11.58 19.85
C GLU A 124 4.28 11.10 18.38
N LEU A 125 4.91 11.85 17.47
CA LEU A 125 4.95 11.51 16.06
C LEU A 125 5.78 10.24 15.82
N VAL A 126 6.93 10.11 16.47
CA VAL A 126 7.76 8.90 16.41
C VAL A 126 6.94 7.67 16.81
N ASN A 127 6.18 7.74 17.91
CA ASN A 127 5.34 6.63 18.36
C ASN A 127 4.25 6.27 17.36
N ILE A 128 3.59 7.27 16.78
CA ILE A 128 2.60 7.05 15.72
C ILE A 128 3.25 6.34 14.53
N VAL A 129 4.38 6.84 14.03
CA VAL A 129 5.03 6.29 12.84
C VAL A 129 5.56 4.87 13.09
N MET A 130 6.06 4.58 14.29
CA MET A 130 6.48 3.23 14.68
C MET A 130 5.31 2.22 14.66
N GLU A 131 4.11 2.62 15.08
CA GLU A 131 2.90 1.80 14.96
C GLU A 131 2.60 1.47 13.49
N PHE A 132 2.71 2.45 12.59
CA PHE A 132 2.53 2.26 11.16
C PHE A 132 3.59 1.35 10.55
N LEU A 133 4.87 1.55 10.87
CA LEU A 133 5.96 0.71 10.38
C LEU A 133 5.80 -0.76 10.81
N HIS A 134 5.30 -1.00 12.03
CA HIS A 134 4.98 -2.37 12.45
C HIS A 134 3.87 -2.99 11.58
N LYS A 135 2.78 -2.24 11.32
CA LYS A 135 1.70 -2.69 10.43
C LYS A 135 2.17 -2.92 9.00
N GLN A 136 3.07 -2.08 8.48
CA GLN A 136 3.68 -2.28 7.17
C GLN A 136 4.43 -3.61 7.09
N GLY A 137 5.24 -3.94 8.10
CA GLY A 137 5.95 -5.23 8.15
C GLY A 137 5.00 -6.44 8.11
N VAL A 138 3.88 -6.37 8.83
CA VAL A 138 2.85 -7.43 8.79
C VAL A 138 2.17 -7.50 7.42
N SER A 139 1.83 -6.35 6.83
CA SER A 139 1.19 -6.28 5.51
C SER A 139 2.07 -6.84 4.40
N ILE A 140 3.35 -6.45 4.36
CA ILE A 140 4.33 -6.92 3.38
C ILE A 140 4.53 -8.43 3.50
N ALA A 141 4.74 -8.94 4.70
CA ALA A 141 4.90 -10.38 4.93
C ALA A 141 3.67 -11.18 4.47
N PHE A 142 2.46 -10.65 4.69
CA PHE A 142 1.24 -11.27 4.18
C PHE A 142 1.21 -11.31 2.65
N LEU A 143 1.49 -10.19 1.98
CA LEU A 143 1.49 -10.11 0.52
C LEU A 143 2.55 -11.04 -0.11
N GLU A 144 3.77 -11.08 0.45
CA GLU A 144 4.83 -11.97 0.00
C GLU A 144 4.43 -13.45 0.17
N HIS A 145 3.75 -13.78 1.26
CA HIS A 145 3.21 -15.13 1.46
C HIS A 145 2.15 -15.48 0.39
N GLN A 146 1.23 -14.57 0.07
CA GLN A 146 0.26 -14.78 -1.01
C GLN A 146 0.94 -14.93 -2.37
N GLN A 147 2.00 -14.16 -2.65
CA GLN A 147 2.78 -14.32 -3.89
C GLN A 147 3.33 -15.73 -4.01
N LYS A 148 3.96 -16.23 -2.94
CA LYS A 148 4.54 -17.58 -2.92
C LYS A 148 3.49 -18.67 -3.17
N ILE A 149 2.31 -18.56 -2.55
CA ILE A 149 1.19 -19.50 -2.79
C ILE A 149 0.79 -19.52 -4.27
N VAL A 150 0.63 -18.33 -4.88
CA VAL A 150 0.23 -18.21 -6.28
C VAL A 150 1.34 -18.74 -7.21
N GLU A 151 2.61 -18.47 -6.91
CA GLU A 151 3.75 -18.99 -7.67
C GLU A 151 3.80 -20.53 -7.64
N GLU A 152 3.64 -21.14 -6.47
CA GLU A 152 3.61 -22.60 -6.31
C GLU A 152 2.43 -23.24 -7.06
N PHE A 153 1.24 -22.63 -7.01
CA PHE A 153 0.07 -23.10 -7.75
C PHE A 153 0.29 -23.06 -9.27
N LEU A 154 0.94 -22.02 -9.78
CA LEU A 154 1.27 -21.89 -11.20
C LEU A 154 2.33 -22.92 -11.64
N GLN A 155 3.31 -23.22 -10.79
CA GLN A 155 4.33 -24.25 -11.06
C GLN A 155 3.74 -25.67 -11.11
N GLN A 156 2.75 -25.97 -10.27
CA GLN A 156 2.06 -27.27 -10.28
C GLN A 156 1.17 -27.49 -11.52
N LYS A 157 0.82 -26.43 -12.26
CA LYS A 157 -0.05 -26.48 -13.45
C LYS A 157 0.66 -26.64 -14.80
N GLY A 158 1.98 -26.82 -14.87
CA GLY A 158 2.69 -27.04 -16.15
C GLY A 158 3.26 -28.46 -16.33
N PRO A 159 3.36 -29.04 -17.55
CA PRO A 159 2.54 -28.91 -18.76
C PRO A 159 1.79 -30.24 -19.07
N SER A 160 0.50 -30.39 -18.71
CA SER A 160 -0.30 -31.56 -19.13
C SER A 160 -1.36 -31.28 -20.22
N GLU A 161 -1.52 -30.04 -20.67
CA GLU A 161 -2.52 -29.67 -21.70
C GLU A 161 -1.94 -29.43 -23.11
N LYS A 162 -0.87 -30.14 -23.49
CA LYS A 162 -0.38 -30.17 -24.89
C LYS A 162 -0.56 -31.50 -25.62
N SER A 163 -1.21 -32.51 -25.03
CA SER A 163 -1.44 -33.81 -25.67
C SER A 163 -2.92 -34.18 -25.73
N ALA A 164 -3.71 -33.38 -26.45
CA ALA A 164 -5.05 -33.79 -26.87
C ALA A 164 -5.40 -33.18 -28.24
N LYS A 165 -4.51 -33.35 -29.23
CA LYS A 165 -4.86 -33.17 -30.66
C LYS A 165 -3.79 -33.78 -31.57
N THR A 166 -3.89 -35.09 -31.75
CA THR A 166 -3.43 -35.94 -32.87
C THR A 166 -3.62 -37.36 -32.33
N THR A 167 -4.57 -38.18 -32.78
CA THR A 167 -4.58 -38.78 -34.12
C THR A 167 -5.95 -39.40 -34.33
N GLY A 168 -6.71 -38.88 -35.28
CA GLY A 168 -7.76 -39.59 -36.00
C GLY A 168 -7.49 -39.34 -37.48
N GLU A 169 -7.73 -40.34 -38.33
CA GLU A 169 -7.32 -40.44 -39.75
C GLU A 169 -5.85 -40.90 -39.87
N GLU A 170 -5.43 -41.96 -40.58
CA GLU A 170 -5.94 -42.84 -41.64
C GLU A 170 -5.25 -44.22 -41.36
N THR A 171 -5.76 -45.43 -41.60
CA THR A 171 -6.35 -46.09 -42.78
C THR A 171 -6.82 -47.47 -42.33
#